data_AF-R5JC90-F1
#
_entry.id   AF-R5JC90-F1
#
_cell.length_a   1.000
_cell.length_b   1.000
_cell.length_c   1.000
_cell.angle_alpha   90.00
_cell.angle_beta   90.00
_cell.angle_gamma   90.00
#
_symmetry.space_group_name_H-M   'P 1'
#
loop_
_entity.id
_entity.type
_entity.pdbx_description
1 polymer ?
#
loop_
_entity_poly.entity_id
_entity_poly.type
_entity_poly.pdbx_seq_one_letter_code
_entity_poly.pdbx_strand_id
1 'polypeptide(L)'
;MKRNKRGFTLVELIAVVAILGLIALIVYPAIGSVIRNSRESAYNDQVAVIESAAKNWSIDNASTLPDNGTVYRLSVNTLLEEGYISNDEVKDPRNSSKNLTGNVEIKYDSSIKQFTYKYVDSASKSNEVSVNNLSTTIINNSKKKDVLVANNGIYKGDNPDNYLKLDGKLWRILSNNSDGSIKIVSNEQTAQISWDNEGNTNFDDSTVKTYLNSTFYNSLNSVEEFKSSDFCLAYNDDECINSENITVGLLTTEDYLNASNNLKCISGNEAECTVGNYLSDFSETNGPEYTLNSSNGNIYVINQGLISTVNSNATLNVRPVLTVDENVKIVGGTGSETNPYVVSSI
;
A
#
# COMPACT_ATOMS: atom_id res chain seq x y z
N MET A 1 -61.39 17.21 72.79
CA MET A 1 -60.37 16.17 73.05
C MET A 1 -59.06 16.56 72.36
N LYS A 2 -58.02 16.97 73.11
CA LYS A 2 -56.68 17.25 72.56
C LYS A 2 -55.86 15.94 72.59
N ARG A 3 -55.56 15.38 71.41
CA ARG A 3 -54.68 14.20 71.26
C ARG A 3 -53.25 14.61 71.59
N ASN A 4 -52.67 14.07 72.66
CA ASN A 4 -51.24 14.15 72.91
C ASN A 4 -50.50 13.37 71.81
N LYS A 5 -49.76 14.08 70.97
CA LYS A 5 -48.80 13.47 70.04
C LYS A 5 -47.58 13.07 70.86
N ARG A 6 -47.37 11.77 71.06
CA ARG A 6 -46.12 11.25 71.62
C ARG A 6 -45.01 11.55 70.60
N GLY A 7 -44.06 12.40 70.97
CA GLY A 7 -42.87 12.68 70.16
C GLY A 7 -41.89 11.51 70.22
N PHE A 8 -41.12 11.31 69.15
CA PHE A 8 -40.06 10.29 69.09
C PHE A 8 -38.99 10.54 70.14
N THR A 9 -38.45 9.45 70.69
CA THR A 9 -37.34 9.51 71.65
C THR A 9 -35.99 9.62 70.93
N LEU A 10 -35.00 10.20 71.62
CA LEU A 10 -33.66 10.37 71.05
C LEU A 10 -32.99 9.02 70.69
N VAL A 11 -33.32 7.97 71.46
CA VAL A 11 -32.83 6.60 71.24
C VAL A 11 -33.39 6.00 69.95
N GLU A 12 -34.68 6.19 69.66
CA GLU A 12 -35.30 5.73 68.41
C GLU A 12 -34.65 6.40 67.19
N LEU A 13 -34.35 7.70 67.27
CA LEU A 13 -33.68 8.41 66.20
C LEU A 13 -32.26 7.88 65.94
N ILE A 14 -31.49 7.63 67.00
CA ILE A 14 -30.13 7.09 66.90
C ILE A 14 -30.15 5.68 66.30
N ALA A 15 -31.08 4.82 66.73
CA ALA A 15 -31.23 3.48 66.17
C ALA A 15 -31.52 3.51 64.66
N VAL A 16 -32.40 4.42 64.21
CA VAL A 16 -32.71 4.60 62.78
C VAL A 16 -31.48 5.08 62.00
N VAL A 17 -30.75 6.07 62.50
CA VAL A 17 -29.54 6.59 61.82
C VAL A 17 -28.44 5.53 61.77
N ALA A 18 -28.27 4.73 62.82
CA ALA A 18 -27.31 3.62 62.84
C ALA A 18 -27.64 2.56 61.77
N ILE A 19 -28.92 2.19 61.63
CA ILE A 19 -29.37 1.25 60.59
C ILE A 19 -29.17 1.84 59.19
N LEU A 20 -29.52 3.11 58.97
CA LEU A 20 -29.30 3.80 57.69
C LEU A 20 -27.81 3.90 57.33
N GLY A 21 -26.94 4.14 58.32
CA GLY A 21 -25.49 4.16 58.14
C GLY A 21 -24.93 2.80 57.73
N LEU A 22 -25.42 1.71 58.34
CA LEU A 22 -25.03 0.34 57.99
C LEU A 22 -25.46 -0.03 56.56
N ILE A 23 -26.69 0.33 56.16
CA ILE A 23 -27.19 0.12 54.80
C ILE A 23 -26.35 0.93 53.79
N ALA A 24 -26.06 2.20 54.08
CA ALA A 24 -25.26 3.06 53.20
C ALA A 24 -23.85 2.50 52.97
N LEU A 25 -23.22 1.92 54.00
CA LEU A 25 -21.89 1.31 53.91
C LEU A 25 -21.84 0.15 52.90
N ILE A 26 -22.88 -0.68 52.85
CA ILE A 26 -22.99 -1.81 51.92
C ILE A 26 -23.33 -1.33 50.51
N VAL A 27 -24.23 -0.35 50.40
CA VAL A 27 -24.77 0.11 49.12
C VAL A 27 -23.77 0.96 48.33
N TYR A 28 -22.97 1.80 49.00
CA TYR A 28 -22.03 2.73 48.35
C TYR A 28 -21.03 2.03 47.37
N PRO A 29 -20.29 0.98 47.75
CA PRO A 29 -19.39 0.29 46.82
C PRO A 29 -20.14 -0.45 45.69
N ALA A 30 -21.35 -0.95 45.96
CA ALA A 30 -22.16 -1.67 44.96
C ALA A 30 -22.65 -0.73 43.84
N ILE A 31 -23.09 0.50 44.18
CA ILE A 31 -23.53 1.50 43.19
C ILE A 31 -22.43 1.82 42.19
N GLY A 32 -21.18 1.99 42.64
CA GLY A 32 -20.05 2.29 41.75
C GLY A 32 -19.82 1.20 40.70
N SER A 33 -19.92 -0.07 41.09
CA SER A 33 -19.81 -1.21 40.17
C SER A 33 -20.96 -1.26 39.16
N VAL A 34 -22.20 -1.03 39.63
CA VAL A 34 -23.39 -1.01 38.76
C VAL A 34 -23.31 0.11 37.73
N ILE A 35 -22.92 1.32 38.13
CA ILE A 35 -22.76 2.46 37.21
C ILE A 35 -21.66 2.16 36.18
N ARG A 36 -20.52 1.62 36.61
CA ARG A 36 -19.44 1.25 35.69
C ARG A 36 -19.90 0.21 34.67
N ASN A 37 -20.58 -0.84 35.11
CA ASN A 37 -21.10 -1.88 34.21
C ASN A 37 -22.14 -1.33 33.25
N SER A 38 -23.00 -0.41 33.70
CA SER A 38 -23.97 0.27 32.85
C SER A 38 -23.29 1.14 31.79
N ARG A 39 -22.23 1.89 32.15
CA ARG A 39 -21.43 2.65 31.19
C ARG A 39 -20.70 1.76 30.19
N GLU A 40 -20.18 0.62 30.64
CA GLU A 40 -19.51 -0.35 29.78
C GLU A 40 -20.49 -0.99 28.79
N SER A 41 -21.70 -1.34 29.25
CA SER A 41 -22.77 -1.83 28.37
C SER A 41 -23.14 -0.79 27.32
N ALA A 42 -23.38 0.46 27.73
CA ALA A 42 -23.70 1.55 26.80
C ALA A 42 -22.54 1.82 25.81
N TYR A 43 -21.29 1.67 26.26
CA TYR A 43 -20.13 1.76 25.37
C TYR A 43 -20.15 0.66 24.31
N ASN A 44 -20.45 -0.59 24.67
CA ASN A 44 -20.56 -1.68 23.70
C ASN A 44 -21.73 -1.46 22.71
N ASP A 45 -22.84 -0.90 23.17
CA ASP A 45 -23.95 -0.51 22.29
C ASP A 45 -23.50 0.58 21.30
N GLN A 46 -22.71 1.56 21.76
CA GLN A 46 -22.17 2.60 20.90
C GLN A 46 -21.17 2.06 19.87
N VAL A 47 -20.33 1.12 20.28
CA VAL A 47 -19.43 0.38 19.39
C VAL A 47 -20.22 -0.36 18.30
N ALA A 48 -21.31 -1.03 18.65
CA ALA A 48 -22.15 -1.73 17.68
C ALA A 48 -22.79 -0.76 16.66
N VAL A 49 -23.16 0.45 17.07
CA VAL A 49 -23.63 1.50 16.15
C VAL A 49 -22.52 1.90 15.18
N ILE A 50 -21.29 2.09 15.66
CA ILE A 50 -20.12 2.42 14.82
C ILE A 50 -19.82 1.28 13.83
N GLU A 51 -19.82 0.03 14.27
CA GLU A 51 -19.62 -1.14 13.40
C GLU A 51 -20.72 -1.28 12.35
N SER A 52 -21.97 -0.98 12.71
CA SER A 52 -23.09 -0.94 11.76
C SER A 52 -22.93 0.17 10.72
N ALA A 53 -22.47 1.36 11.14
CA ALA A 53 -22.15 2.46 10.23
C ALA A 53 -21.02 2.09 9.25
N ALA A 54 -19.97 1.43 9.75
CA ALA A 54 -18.88 0.90 8.91
C ALA A 54 -19.36 -0.16 7.93
N LYS A 55 -20.30 -1.02 8.34
CA LYS A 55 -20.95 -1.96 7.42
C LYS A 55 -21.72 -1.25 6.33
N ASN A 56 -22.49 -0.20 6.65
CA ASN A 56 -23.19 0.57 5.61
C ASN A 56 -22.20 1.25 4.66
N TRP A 57 -21.14 1.86 5.20
CA TRP A 57 -20.05 2.44 4.42
C TRP A 57 -19.42 1.42 3.46
N SER A 58 -19.19 0.19 3.94
CA SER A 58 -18.60 -0.88 3.14
C SER A 58 -19.45 -1.31 1.94
N ILE A 59 -20.78 -1.15 2.01
CA ILE A 59 -21.69 -1.50 0.91
C ILE A 59 -21.49 -0.53 -0.25
N ASP A 60 -21.37 0.76 0.05
CA ASP A 60 -21.16 1.80 -0.95
C ASP A 60 -19.71 1.81 -1.46
N ASN A 61 -18.76 1.31 -0.66
CA ASN A 61 -17.33 1.25 -0.94
C ASN A 61 -16.83 -0.18 -1.15
N ALA A 62 -17.66 -1.07 -1.69
CA ALA A 62 -17.33 -2.49 -1.82
C ALA A 62 -16.00 -2.76 -2.57
N SER A 63 -15.64 -1.88 -3.51
CA SER A 63 -14.40 -1.95 -4.29
C SER A 63 -13.13 -1.57 -3.51
N THR A 64 -13.25 -0.94 -2.34
CA THR A 64 -12.10 -0.58 -1.49
C THR A 64 -11.87 -1.58 -0.36
N LEU A 65 -12.70 -2.62 -0.27
CA LEU A 65 -12.62 -3.61 0.79
C LEU A 65 -11.46 -4.59 0.59
N PRO A 66 -10.89 -5.10 1.69
CA PRO A 66 -9.72 -5.94 1.67
C PRO A 66 -10.03 -7.34 1.12
N ASP A 67 -9.11 -7.91 0.34
CA ASP A 67 -9.11 -9.33 -0.02
C ASP A 67 -8.82 -10.23 1.18
N ASN A 68 -9.07 -11.53 1.03
CA ASN A 68 -8.88 -12.52 2.07
C ASN A 68 -7.48 -12.43 2.71
N GLY A 69 -7.45 -12.31 4.05
CA GLY A 69 -6.20 -12.21 4.82
C GLY A 69 -5.73 -10.78 5.10
N THR A 70 -6.35 -9.76 4.50
CA THR A 70 -6.02 -8.35 4.77
C THR A 70 -7.07 -7.68 5.67
N VAL A 71 -6.65 -6.65 6.42
CA VAL A 71 -7.51 -5.88 7.34
C VAL A 71 -7.55 -4.45 6.85
N TYR A 72 -8.74 -3.92 6.60
CA TYR A 72 -8.96 -2.52 6.28
C TYR A 72 -9.39 -1.79 7.55
N ARG A 73 -8.67 -0.73 7.94
CA ARG A 73 -9.09 0.10 9.06
C ARG A 73 -9.89 1.28 8.55
N LEU A 74 -11.13 1.40 8.98
CA LEU A 74 -11.98 2.56 8.70
C LEU A 74 -12.05 3.44 9.94
N SER A 75 -11.58 4.69 9.84
CA SER A 75 -11.64 5.60 10.97
C SER A 75 -13.06 6.06 11.28
N VAL A 76 -13.39 6.24 12.56
CA VAL A 76 -14.67 6.86 12.97
C VAL A 76 -14.81 8.26 12.40
N ASN A 77 -13.70 8.98 12.20
CA ASN A 77 -13.72 10.31 11.60
C ASN A 77 -14.19 10.28 10.13
N THR A 78 -13.77 9.28 9.34
CA THR A 78 -14.27 9.09 7.97
C THR A 78 -15.77 8.86 7.97
N LEU A 79 -16.30 8.05 8.89
CA LEU A 79 -17.75 7.83 9.01
C LEU A 79 -18.51 9.12 9.32
N LEU A 80 -17.93 10.02 10.12
CA LEU A 80 -18.51 11.33 10.43
C LEU A 80 -18.47 12.27 9.22
N GLU A 81 -17.31 12.36 8.55
CA GLU A 81 -17.09 13.24 7.40
C GLU A 81 -17.96 12.85 6.20
N GLU A 82 -18.15 11.55 5.98
CA GLU A 82 -18.97 11.00 4.90
C GLU A 82 -20.45 10.84 5.28
N GLY A 83 -20.81 11.11 6.54
CA GLY A 83 -22.21 11.18 6.99
C GLY A 83 -22.88 9.83 7.27
N TYR A 84 -22.11 8.77 7.49
CA TYR A 84 -22.62 7.46 7.90
C TYR A 84 -22.98 7.38 9.38
N ILE A 85 -22.42 8.28 10.19
CA ILE A 85 -22.71 8.40 11.62
C ILE A 85 -22.69 9.88 12.02
N SER A 86 -23.46 10.27 13.04
CA SER A 86 -23.49 11.63 13.55
C SER A 86 -22.55 11.84 14.76
N ASN A 87 -22.20 13.10 15.04
CA ASN A 87 -21.31 13.44 16.15
C ASN A 87 -21.90 13.08 17.54
N ASP A 88 -23.22 13.00 17.64
CA ASP A 88 -23.91 12.59 18.87
C ASP A 88 -23.81 11.08 19.10
N GLU A 89 -23.63 10.31 18.03
CA GLU A 89 -23.50 8.84 18.01
C GLU A 89 -22.04 8.37 18.16
N VAL A 90 -21.11 9.25 18.52
CA VAL A 90 -19.71 8.87 18.78
C VAL A 90 -19.26 9.28 20.18
N LYS A 91 -20.18 9.61 21.10
CA LYS A 91 -19.85 9.97 22.49
C LYS A 91 -19.42 8.74 23.28
N ASP A 92 -18.34 8.83 24.07
CA ASP A 92 -17.90 7.73 24.94
C ASP A 92 -18.72 7.72 26.25
N PRO A 93 -19.57 6.70 26.52
CA PRO A 93 -20.37 6.64 27.74
C PRO A 93 -19.55 6.43 29.02
N ARG A 94 -18.29 5.97 28.90
CA ARG A 94 -17.34 5.85 30.01
C ARG A 94 -16.76 7.21 30.39
N ASN A 95 -16.65 8.12 29.41
CA ASN A 95 -16.18 9.48 29.59
C ASN A 95 -16.90 10.47 28.65
N SER A 96 -17.97 11.08 29.15
CA SER A 96 -18.85 11.98 28.38
C SER A 96 -18.18 13.23 27.80
N SER A 97 -16.94 13.53 28.21
CA SER A 97 -16.15 14.64 27.64
C SER A 97 -15.32 14.21 26.41
N LYS A 98 -15.38 12.93 26.02
CA LYS A 98 -14.62 12.37 24.90
C LYS A 98 -15.56 11.75 23.87
N ASN A 99 -15.09 11.76 22.63
CA ASN A 99 -15.65 10.95 21.56
C ASN A 99 -14.82 9.69 21.36
N LEU A 100 -15.47 8.64 20.88
CA LEU A 100 -14.84 7.46 20.27
C LEU A 100 -14.18 7.92 18.97
N THR A 101 -12.88 7.65 18.86
CA THR A 101 -12.02 8.13 17.75
C THR A 101 -11.19 7.00 17.15
N GLY A 102 -11.50 5.75 17.53
CA GLY A 102 -10.82 4.56 17.04
C GLY A 102 -11.16 4.23 15.59
N ASN A 103 -10.87 2.99 15.23
CA ASN A 103 -11.06 2.45 13.88
C ASN A 103 -11.95 1.21 13.91
N VAL A 104 -12.67 0.96 12.82
CA VAL A 104 -13.31 -0.34 12.57
C VAL A 104 -12.42 -1.15 11.65
N GLU A 105 -11.92 -2.27 12.15
CA GLU A 105 -11.22 -3.28 11.36
C GLU A 105 -12.23 -4.10 10.56
N ILE A 106 -12.16 -3.99 9.24
CA ILE A 106 -12.96 -4.74 8.28
C ILE A 106 -12.07 -5.85 7.72
N LYS A 107 -12.52 -7.11 7.82
CA LYS A 107 -11.77 -8.28 7.34
C LYS A 107 -12.70 -9.27 6.66
N TYR A 108 -12.31 -9.77 5.50
CA TYR A 108 -13.02 -10.87 4.85
C TYR A 108 -12.73 -12.20 5.57
N ASP A 109 -13.78 -12.89 6.02
CA ASP A 109 -13.69 -14.23 6.61
C ASP A 109 -14.13 -15.28 5.56
N SER A 110 -13.16 -15.99 5.02
CA SER A 110 -13.38 -17.02 4.01
C SER A 110 -14.15 -18.25 4.52
N SER A 111 -14.20 -18.48 5.84
CA SER A 111 -14.92 -19.61 6.42
C SER A 111 -16.44 -19.41 6.36
N ILE A 112 -16.89 -18.16 6.52
CA ILE A 112 -18.32 -17.78 6.51
C ILE A 112 -18.72 -16.94 5.28
N LYS A 113 -17.77 -16.67 4.38
CA LYS A 113 -17.92 -15.89 3.13
C LYS A 113 -18.53 -14.50 3.35
N GLN A 114 -18.14 -13.84 4.44
CA GLN A 114 -18.68 -12.54 4.85
C GLN A 114 -17.57 -11.64 5.42
N PHE A 115 -17.77 -10.33 5.32
CA PHE A 115 -16.93 -9.36 6.02
C PHE A 115 -17.28 -9.32 7.50
N THR A 116 -16.25 -9.24 8.33
CA THR A 116 -16.31 -9.03 9.78
C THR A 116 -15.90 -7.59 10.09
N TYR A 117 -16.52 -7.00 11.10
CA TYR A 117 -16.33 -5.61 11.52
C TYR A 117 -16.00 -5.62 13.00
N LYS A 118 -14.91 -4.98 13.40
CA LYS A 118 -14.50 -4.91 14.79
C LYS A 118 -13.95 -3.54 15.14
N TYR A 119 -14.59 -2.84 16.07
CA TYR A 119 -14.06 -1.59 16.59
C TYR A 119 -12.81 -1.81 17.45
N VAL A 120 -11.82 -0.93 17.27
CA VAL A 120 -10.56 -0.90 18.02
C VAL A 120 -10.32 0.54 18.48
N ASP A 121 -10.13 0.74 19.78
CA ASP A 121 -10.01 2.06 20.43
C ASP A 121 -8.68 2.79 20.12
N SER A 122 -7.85 2.25 19.22
CA SER A 122 -6.61 2.86 18.76
C SER A 122 -6.93 3.95 17.73
N ALA A 123 -6.80 5.21 18.14
CA ALA A 123 -6.92 6.37 17.26
C ALA A 123 -5.68 6.50 16.36
N SER A 124 -5.62 5.72 15.28
CA SER A 124 -4.69 5.94 14.17
C SER A 124 -5.30 6.95 13.19
N LYS A 125 -4.49 7.88 12.67
CA LYS A 125 -4.95 9.01 11.81
C LYS A 125 -5.23 8.62 10.35
N SER A 126 -5.37 7.35 10.03
CA SER A 126 -5.31 6.86 8.66
C SER A 126 -6.12 5.58 8.51
N ASN A 127 -6.86 5.51 7.39
CA ASN A 127 -7.46 4.28 6.92
C ASN A 127 -6.33 3.34 6.46
N GLU A 128 -5.70 2.62 7.39
CA GLU A 128 -4.54 1.78 7.11
C GLU A 128 -4.95 0.33 6.87
N VAL A 129 -4.63 -0.18 5.69
CA VAL A 129 -4.43 -1.61 5.50
C VAL A 129 -3.06 -1.95 6.08
N SER A 130 -3.01 -2.56 7.28
CA SER A 130 -1.72 -3.03 7.82
C SER A 130 -1.24 -4.25 7.05
N VAL A 131 -0.27 -4.02 6.17
CA VAL A 131 0.83 -4.94 5.92
C VAL A 131 2.08 -4.07 5.86
N ASN A 132 3.05 -4.31 6.74
CA ASN A 132 4.30 -3.52 6.79
C ASN A 132 5.28 -3.94 5.69
N ASN A 133 4.87 -3.90 4.42
CA ASN A 133 5.76 -4.11 3.27
C ASN A 133 5.73 -2.88 2.35
N LEU A 134 6.83 -2.64 1.63
CA LEU A 134 6.98 -1.52 0.70
C LEU A 134 5.84 -1.52 -0.34
N SER A 135 5.50 -2.71 -0.84
CA SER A 135 4.48 -2.93 -1.86
C SER A 135 3.09 -2.46 -1.44
N THR A 136 2.72 -2.63 -0.17
CA THR A 136 1.40 -2.22 0.35
C THR A 136 1.34 -0.74 0.71
N THR A 137 2.47 -0.15 1.12
CA THR A 137 2.56 1.30 1.38
C THR A 137 2.38 2.12 0.11
N ILE A 138 2.96 1.64 -1.00
CA ILE A 138 2.83 2.21 -2.35
C ILE A 138 1.38 2.22 -2.85
N ILE A 139 0.61 1.17 -2.56
CA ILE A 139 -0.80 1.08 -2.96
C ILE A 139 -1.67 2.14 -2.25
N ASN A 140 -1.36 2.47 -0.99
CA ASN A 140 -2.21 3.30 -0.13
C ASN A 140 -1.95 4.83 -0.20
N ASN A 141 -0.82 5.28 -0.77
CA ASN A 141 -0.42 6.69 -0.74
C ASN A 141 -0.98 7.58 -1.86
N SER A 142 -1.82 7.07 -2.74
CA SER A 142 -2.31 7.87 -3.87
C SER A 142 -3.52 8.74 -3.54
N LYS A 143 -3.24 10.03 -3.36
CA LYS A 143 -4.25 11.08 -3.21
C LYS A 143 -4.53 11.74 -4.57
N LYS A 144 -5.21 11.02 -5.47
CA LYS A 144 -5.95 11.45 -6.71
C LYS A 144 -5.23 11.69 -8.06
N LYS A 145 -5.78 10.94 -9.05
CA LYS A 145 -6.08 11.23 -10.48
C LYS A 145 -4.88 11.41 -11.43
N ASP A 146 -4.38 10.41 -12.15
CA ASP A 146 -5.16 9.67 -13.15
C ASP A 146 -4.76 8.22 -13.41
N VAL A 147 -3.75 7.64 -12.74
CA VAL A 147 -3.53 6.19 -12.90
C VAL A 147 -3.02 5.58 -11.61
N LEU A 148 -3.89 4.76 -11.03
CA LEU A 148 -3.52 3.88 -9.94
C LEU A 148 -3.52 2.45 -10.43
N VAL A 149 -2.40 1.79 -10.17
CA VAL A 149 -2.24 0.37 -9.89
C VAL A 149 -3.25 -0.49 -10.61
N ALA A 150 -2.87 -1.06 -11.76
CA ALA A 150 -3.54 -2.29 -12.17
C ALA A 150 -3.43 -3.24 -10.97
N ASN A 151 -4.56 -3.83 -10.56
CA ASN A 151 -4.86 -4.56 -9.30
C ASN A 151 -3.80 -5.57 -8.78
N ASN A 152 -2.64 -5.68 -9.41
CA ASN A 152 -1.49 -6.53 -9.11
C ASN A 152 -0.22 -5.73 -8.72
N GLY A 153 -0.32 -4.42 -8.44
CA GLY A 153 0.83 -3.61 -8.00
C GLY A 153 1.71 -3.05 -9.12
N ILE A 154 1.18 -2.91 -10.35
CA ILE A 154 1.89 -2.38 -11.53
C ILE A 154 1.55 -0.90 -11.73
N TYR A 155 2.56 -0.05 -11.89
CA TYR A 155 2.39 1.36 -12.22
C TYR A 155 2.17 1.58 -13.71
N LYS A 156 1.18 2.42 -14.05
CA LYS A 156 0.79 2.77 -15.42
C LYS A 156 0.53 4.27 -15.55
N GLY A 157 0.38 4.80 -16.76
CA GLY A 157 -0.05 6.18 -17.01
C GLY A 157 1.05 7.12 -17.47
N ASP A 158 0.67 8.36 -17.84
CA ASP A 158 1.61 9.38 -18.34
C ASP A 158 2.62 9.81 -17.28
N ASN A 159 2.17 10.06 -16.05
CA ASN A 159 3.04 10.55 -14.99
C ASN A 159 2.56 10.09 -13.60
N PRO A 160 2.70 8.80 -13.26
CA PRO A 160 2.38 8.32 -11.93
C PRO A 160 3.39 8.80 -10.89
N ASP A 161 2.94 9.02 -9.66
CA ASP A 161 3.78 9.27 -8.48
C ASP A 161 4.45 7.96 -8.01
N ASN A 162 5.41 7.48 -8.79
CA ASN A 162 6.14 6.22 -8.57
C ASN A 162 7.65 6.42 -8.45
N TYR A 163 8.10 7.59 -8.00
CA TYR A 163 9.50 7.88 -7.80
C TYR A 163 9.99 7.34 -6.44
N LEU A 164 11.16 6.70 -6.46
CA LEU A 164 11.86 6.17 -5.29
C LEU A 164 13.29 6.73 -5.27
N LYS A 165 13.73 7.19 -4.10
CA LYS A 165 15.11 7.61 -3.86
C LYS A 165 15.83 6.54 -3.05
N LEU A 166 16.87 5.97 -3.64
CA LEU A 166 17.64 4.86 -3.09
C LEU A 166 19.10 4.91 -3.56
N ASP A 167 20.04 4.67 -2.66
CA ASP A 167 21.49 4.80 -2.92
C ASP A 167 21.88 6.17 -3.52
N GLY A 168 21.19 7.23 -3.08
CA GLY A 168 21.38 8.59 -3.61
C GLY A 168 20.92 8.80 -5.06
N LYS A 169 20.36 7.77 -5.71
CA LYS A 169 19.82 7.80 -7.07
C LYS A 169 18.30 7.88 -7.06
N LEU A 170 17.73 8.38 -8.16
CA LEU A 170 16.30 8.42 -8.39
C LEU A 170 15.90 7.24 -9.30
N TRP A 171 14.80 6.60 -8.94
CA TRP A 171 14.27 5.40 -9.57
C TRP A 171 12.79 5.57 -9.84
N ARG A 172 12.26 4.88 -10.86
CA ARG A 172 10.82 4.70 -11.06
C ARG A 172 10.44 3.28 -10.65
N ILE A 173 9.37 3.14 -9.87
CA ILE A 173 8.83 1.85 -9.47
C ILE A 173 7.98 1.30 -10.61
N LEU A 174 8.30 0.09 -11.07
CA LEU A 174 7.58 -0.58 -12.15
C LEU A 174 6.41 -1.38 -11.59
N SER A 175 6.72 -2.30 -10.68
CA SER A 175 5.76 -3.26 -10.17
C SER A 175 6.14 -3.79 -8.79
N ASN A 176 5.14 -4.33 -8.10
CA ASN A 176 5.31 -5.13 -6.90
C ASN A 176 5.25 -6.61 -7.24
N ASN A 177 6.19 -7.38 -6.73
CA ASN A 177 6.16 -8.83 -6.81
C ASN A 177 5.25 -9.41 -5.72
N SER A 178 4.76 -10.63 -5.93
CA SER A 178 3.87 -11.34 -5.01
C SER A 178 4.51 -11.64 -3.64
N ASP A 179 5.84 -11.70 -3.60
CA ASP A 179 6.63 -11.86 -2.38
C ASP A 179 6.82 -10.55 -1.59
N GLY A 180 6.34 -9.42 -2.10
CA GLY A 180 6.47 -8.10 -1.48
C GLY A 180 7.76 -7.35 -1.83
N SER A 181 8.61 -7.91 -2.69
CA SER A 181 9.72 -7.19 -3.30
C SER A 181 9.22 -6.26 -4.41
N ILE A 182 10.05 -5.30 -4.83
CA ILE A 182 9.64 -4.26 -5.78
C ILE A 182 10.62 -4.11 -6.90
N LYS A 183 10.12 -4.18 -8.14
CA LYS A 183 10.90 -3.98 -9.35
C LYS A 183 10.98 -2.48 -9.67
N ILE A 184 12.19 -1.98 -9.85
CA ILE A 184 12.46 -0.56 -10.11
C ILE A 184 13.38 -0.38 -11.31
N VAL A 185 13.21 0.72 -12.04
CA VAL A 185 14.08 1.14 -13.16
C VAL A 185 14.77 2.45 -12.83
N SER A 186 16.02 2.63 -13.24
CA SER A 186 16.73 3.90 -13.01
C SER A 186 16.07 5.04 -13.78
N ASN A 187 15.95 6.23 -13.15
CA ASN A 187 15.37 7.40 -13.82
C ASN A 187 16.26 7.93 -14.95
N GLU A 188 17.57 7.71 -14.86
CA GLU A 188 18.57 8.08 -15.87
C GLU A 188 19.22 6.83 -16.48
N GLN A 189 19.62 6.92 -17.75
CA GLN A 189 20.52 5.95 -18.37
C GLN A 189 21.91 5.99 -17.70
N THR A 190 22.58 4.85 -17.60
CA THR A 190 23.85 4.74 -16.87
C THR A 190 25.05 4.48 -17.79
N ALA A 191 24.79 4.01 -19.01
CA ALA A 191 25.78 3.86 -20.06
C ALA A 191 25.14 3.93 -21.45
N GLN A 192 26.00 4.11 -22.45
CA GLN A 192 25.67 3.91 -23.86
C GLN A 192 26.76 3.02 -24.46
N ILE A 193 26.43 1.75 -24.71
CA ILE A 193 27.38 0.71 -25.12
C ILE A 193 26.76 -0.19 -26.18
N SER A 194 27.58 -0.98 -26.87
CA SER A 194 27.06 -2.04 -27.73
C SER A 194 26.56 -3.23 -26.93
N TRP A 195 25.54 -3.91 -27.47
CA TRP A 195 25.00 -5.12 -26.86
C TRP A 195 26.06 -6.21 -26.78
N ASP A 196 26.67 -6.49 -27.94
CA ASP A 196 27.78 -7.41 -28.07
C ASP A 196 28.54 -7.14 -29.38
N ASN A 197 29.87 -7.31 -29.36
CA ASN A 197 30.71 -7.10 -30.54
C ASN A 197 30.98 -8.40 -31.34
N GLU A 198 30.55 -9.55 -30.82
CA GLU A 198 30.74 -10.86 -31.45
C GLU A 198 29.49 -11.37 -32.17
N GLY A 199 28.41 -10.57 -32.17
CA GLY A 199 27.17 -10.90 -32.85
C GLY A 199 26.12 -11.56 -31.96
N ASN A 200 26.41 -11.81 -30.67
CA ASN A 200 25.50 -12.49 -29.76
C ASN A 200 24.32 -11.60 -29.38
N THR A 201 23.11 -12.13 -29.40
CA THR A 201 21.89 -11.40 -28.98
C THR A 201 21.30 -11.92 -27.68
N ASN A 202 21.87 -12.98 -27.11
CA ASN A 202 21.51 -13.46 -25.79
C ASN A 202 21.98 -12.46 -24.72
N PHE A 203 21.16 -12.22 -23.70
CA PHE A 203 21.54 -11.32 -22.61
C PHE A 203 22.69 -11.89 -21.79
N ASP A 204 22.72 -13.21 -21.59
CA ASP A 204 23.74 -13.89 -20.76
C ASP A 204 25.16 -13.65 -21.21
N ASP A 205 25.35 -13.61 -22.52
CA ASP A 205 26.65 -13.49 -23.16
C ASP A 205 26.95 -12.03 -23.54
N SER A 206 26.09 -11.09 -23.16
CA SER A 206 26.19 -9.70 -23.61
C SER A 206 27.22 -8.87 -22.83
N THR A 207 27.81 -7.90 -23.52
CA THR A 207 28.61 -6.84 -22.90
C THR A 207 27.75 -6.02 -21.93
N VAL A 208 26.45 -5.90 -22.20
CA VAL A 208 25.48 -5.20 -21.34
C VAL A 208 25.29 -5.91 -19.99
N LYS A 209 25.09 -7.23 -19.94
CA LYS A 209 25.00 -7.98 -18.66
C LYS A 209 26.28 -7.84 -17.85
N THR A 210 27.43 -7.89 -18.52
CA THR A 210 28.75 -7.68 -17.90
C THR A 210 28.85 -6.29 -17.27
N TYR A 211 28.50 -5.24 -18.01
CA TYR A 211 28.46 -3.88 -17.48
C TYR A 211 27.49 -3.76 -16.28
N LEU A 212 26.26 -4.24 -16.42
CA LEU A 212 25.23 -4.15 -15.38
C LEU A 212 25.66 -4.82 -14.07
N ASN A 213 26.19 -6.03 -14.13
CA ASN A 213 26.47 -6.83 -12.94
C ASN A 213 27.91 -6.68 -12.41
N SER A 214 28.89 -6.33 -13.26
CA SER A 214 30.29 -6.17 -12.84
C SER A 214 30.72 -4.72 -12.63
N THR A 215 30.05 -3.75 -13.28
CA THR A 215 30.39 -2.31 -13.16
C THR A 215 29.32 -1.55 -12.42
N PHE A 216 28.08 -1.58 -12.90
CA PHE A 216 27.00 -0.80 -12.32
C PHE A 216 26.64 -1.29 -10.92
N TYR A 217 26.38 -2.59 -10.74
CA TYR A 217 26.00 -3.15 -9.44
C TYR A 217 27.05 -2.88 -8.35
N ASN A 218 28.34 -3.09 -8.69
CA ASN A 218 29.45 -2.83 -7.78
C ASN A 218 29.68 -1.33 -7.47
N SER A 219 29.01 -0.42 -8.20
CA SER A 219 29.05 1.01 -7.91
C SER A 219 27.99 1.45 -6.89
N LEU A 220 27.04 0.57 -6.54
CA LEU A 220 26.01 0.84 -5.55
C LEU A 220 26.57 0.67 -4.13
N ASN A 221 26.21 1.56 -3.20
CA ASN A 221 26.66 1.46 -1.81
C ASN A 221 25.72 0.63 -0.94
N SER A 222 24.44 0.50 -1.36
CA SER A 222 23.37 -0.12 -0.58
C SER A 222 22.94 -1.46 -1.22
N VAL A 223 23.93 -2.32 -1.53
CA VAL A 223 23.71 -3.57 -2.29
C VAL A 223 22.83 -4.57 -1.54
N GLU A 224 22.83 -4.52 -0.21
CA GLU A 224 22.00 -5.32 0.69
C GLU A 224 20.50 -5.04 0.60
N GLU A 225 20.12 -3.92 -0.01
CA GLU A 225 18.73 -3.52 -0.20
C GLU A 225 18.13 -4.12 -1.49
N PHE A 226 18.96 -4.80 -2.28
CA PHE A 226 18.59 -5.44 -3.53
C PHE A 226 18.73 -6.96 -3.45
N LYS A 227 17.91 -7.67 -4.23
CA LYS A 227 18.00 -9.10 -4.40
C LYS A 227 17.88 -9.50 -5.86
N SER A 228 18.41 -10.67 -6.19
CA SER A 228 18.12 -11.29 -7.49
C SER A 228 16.65 -11.73 -7.54
N SER A 229 16.05 -11.59 -8.71
CA SER A 229 14.68 -12.03 -8.96
C SER A 229 14.56 -12.62 -10.35
N ASP A 230 13.44 -13.29 -10.60
CA ASP A 230 13.21 -13.86 -11.93
C ASP A 230 12.79 -12.76 -12.91
N PHE A 231 13.55 -12.60 -13.98
CA PHE A 231 13.24 -11.73 -15.11
C PHE A 231 12.85 -12.59 -16.30
N CYS A 232 11.82 -12.16 -17.01
CA CYS A 232 11.36 -12.89 -18.18
C CYS A 232 12.18 -12.53 -19.42
N LEU A 233 12.81 -13.54 -20.02
CA LEU A 233 13.62 -13.42 -21.23
C LEU A 233 12.79 -13.59 -22.51
N ALA A 234 11.69 -14.34 -22.45
CA ALA A 234 10.79 -14.53 -23.59
C ALA A 234 9.34 -14.72 -23.15
N TYR A 235 8.43 -14.14 -23.94
CA TYR A 235 6.98 -14.21 -23.73
C TYR A 235 6.31 -14.94 -24.90
N ASN A 236 5.23 -15.64 -24.58
CA ASN A 236 4.23 -16.10 -25.54
C ASN A 236 2.92 -15.39 -25.19
N ASP A 237 2.53 -14.42 -26.02
CA ASP A 237 1.52 -13.42 -25.65
C ASP A 237 1.90 -12.71 -24.34
N ASP A 238 1.10 -12.84 -23.28
CA ASP A 238 1.32 -12.27 -21.94
C ASP A 238 1.96 -13.26 -20.95
N GLU A 239 2.17 -14.52 -21.36
CA GLU A 239 2.74 -15.55 -20.49
C GLU A 239 4.27 -15.60 -20.61
N CYS A 240 4.94 -15.51 -19.47
CA CYS A 240 6.38 -15.73 -19.43
C CYS A 240 6.72 -17.21 -19.64
N ILE A 241 7.43 -17.52 -20.73
CA ILE A 241 7.80 -18.90 -21.09
C ILE A 241 9.26 -19.24 -20.79
N ASN A 242 10.10 -18.23 -20.55
CA ASN A 242 11.49 -18.39 -20.17
C ASN A 242 11.90 -17.27 -19.22
N SER A 243 12.39 -17.62 -18.03
CA SER A 243 12.89 -16.68 -17.04
C SER A 243 14.24 -17.10 -16.50
N GLU A 244 15.00 -16.12 -16.01
CA GLU A 244 16.28 -16.31 -15.35
C GLU A 244 16.33 -15.47 -14.08
N ASN A 245 17.04 -15.97 -13.06
CA ASN A 245 17.27 -15.23 -11.83
C ASN A 245 18.41 -14.21 -12.04
N ILE A 246 18.07 -12.93 -12.12
CA ILE A 246 18.98 -11.84 -12.48
C ILE A 246 19.08 -10.83 -11.33
N THR A 247 20.30 -10.38 -11.01
CA THR A 247 20.54 -9.32 -10.02
C THR A 247 20.28 -7.94 -10.60
N VAL A 248 20.89 -7.62 -11.74
CA VAL A 248 20.65 -6.38 -12.49
C VAL A 248 20.28 -6.71 -13.93
N GLY A 249 19.07 -6.33 -14.32
CA GLY A 249 18.51 -6.54 -15.65
C GLY A 249 18.23 -5.24 -16.39
N LEU A 250 17.36 -5.35 -17.39
CA LEU A 250 16.80 -4.25 -18.17
C LEU A 250 15.27 -4.33 -18.11
N LEU A 251 14.61 -3.27 -18.61
CA LEU A 251 13.18 -3.31 -18.86
C LEU A 251 12.85 -4.46 -19.81
N THR A 252 11.80 -5.23 -19.54
CA THR A 252 11.25 -6.16 -20.51
C THR A 252 10.29 -5.42 -21.46
N THR A 253 9.99 -6.04 -22.60
CA THR A 253 8.93 -5.54 -23.50
C THR A 253 7.58 -5.47 -22.77
N GLU A 254 7.32 -6.42 -21.86
CA GLU A 254 6.09 -6.47 -21.07
C GLU A 254 6.05 -5.40 -19.97
N ASP A 255 7.19 -5.04 -19.36
CA ASP A 255 7.24 -3.90 -18.43
C ASP A 255 6.81 -2.61 -19.16
N TYR A 256 7.26 -2.44 -20.40
CA TYR A 256 6.93 -1.28 -21.23
C TYR A 256 5.45 -1.23 -21.62
N LEU A 257 4.90 -2.35 -22.09
CA LEU A 257 3.47 -2.47 -22.41
C LEU A 257 2.61 -2.19 -21.18
N ASN A 258 3.02 -2.74 -20.05
CA ASN A 258 2.29 -2.58 -18.80
C ASN A 258 2.28 -1.14 -18.29
N ALA A 259 3.31 -0.35 -18.56
CA ALA A 259 3.35 1.05 -18.14
C ALA A 259 2.31 1.93 -18.85
N SER A 260 1.73 1.48 -19.98
CA SER A 260 0.65 2.21 -20.65
C SER A 260 -0.70 2.01 -19.93
N ASN A 261 -1.45 3.09 -19.74
CA ASN A 261 -2.86 3.04 -19.33
C ASN A 261 -3.84 2.94 -20.52
N ASN A 262 -3.33 2.99 -21.75
CA ASN A 262 -4.15 2.98 -22.95
C ASN A 262 -4.52 1.53 -23.30
N LEU A 263 -5.81 1.20 -23.19
CA LEU A 263 -6.34 -0.15 -23.47
C LEU A 263 -6.12 -0.61 -24.93
N LYS A 264 -5.71 0.29 -25.82
CA LYS A 264 -5.34 -0.03 -27.20
C LYS A 264 -3.86 -0.32 -27.40
N CYS A 265 -3.02 -0.13 -26.38
CA CYS A 265 -1.65 -0.60 -26.42
C CYS A 265 -1.64 -2.12 -26.27
N ILE A 266 -1.70 -2.82 -27.41
CA ILE A 266 -1.71 -4.29 -27.45
C ILE A 266 -0.33 -4.78 -27.91
N SER A 267 0.28 -4.07 -28.86
CA SER A 267 1.60 -4.38 -29.38
C SER A 267 2.51 -3.16 -29.27
N GLY A 268 3.73 -3.34 -28.76
CA GLY A 268 4.59 -2.21 -28.39
C GLY A 268 5.05 -1.34 -29.55
N ASN A 269 4.82 -1.75 -30.79
CA ASN A 269 5.09 -0.99 -32.00
C ASN A 269 3.93 -0.06 -32.42
N GLU A 270 2.83 -0.03 -31.67
CA GLU A 270 1.66 0.81 -31.92
C GLU A 270 1.82 2.19 -31.26
N ALA A 271 1.40 3.25 -31.95
CA ALA A 271 1.48 4.63 -31.42
C ALA A 271 0.64 4.81 -30.14
N GLU A 272 -0.41 4.00 -29.98
CA GLU A 272 -1.23 3.96 -28.78
C GLU A 272 -0.43 3.62 -27.51
N CYS A 273 0.70 2.91 -27.64
CA CYS A 273 1.57 2.57 -26.52
C CYS A 273 2.42 3.73 -26.00
N THR A 274 2.55 4.83 -26.76
CA THR A 274 3.24 6.05 -26.28
C THR A 274 2.30 6.97 -25.52
N VAL A 275 0.99 6.82 -25.70
CA VAL A 275 -0.02 7.61 -24.99
C VAL A 275 -0.30 6.94 -23.65
N GLY A 276 -0.23 7.70 -22.55
CA GLY A 276 -0.52 7.14 -21.25
C GLY A 276 0.61 6.30 -20.67
N ASN A 277 1.86 6.52 -21.08
CA ASN A 277 3.00 5.65 -20.75
C ASN A 277 4.22 6.44 -20.28
N TYR A 278 4.46 6.47 -18.97
CA TYR A 278 5.56 7.22 -18.36
C TYR A 278 6.96 6.71 -18.73
N LEU A 279 7.08 5.53 -19.37
CA LEU A 279 8.35 5.01 -19.86
C LEU A 279 8.66 5.47 -21.29
N SER A 280 7.69 5.98 -22.06
CA SER A 280 7.92 6.41 -23.45
C SER A 280 8.93 7.56 -23.53
N ASP A 281 8.77 8.52 -22.61
CA ASP A 281 9.59 9.72 -22.46
C ASP A 281 11.09 9.45 -22.38
N PHE A 282 11.49 8.30 -21.81
CA PHE A 282 12.91 7.94 -21.67
C PHE A 282 13.61 7.88 -23.02
N SER A 283 13.04 7.14 -23.97
CA SER A 283 13.61 6.96 -25.30
C SER A 283 13.31 8.13 -26.25
N GLU A 284 12.19 8.84 -26.03
CA GLU A 284 11.85 10.04 -26.78
C GLU A 284 12.83 11.20 -26.49
N THR A 285 13.27 11.31 -25.24
CA THR A 285 14.17 12.38 -24.80
C THR A 285 15.65 12.02 -24.98
N ASN A 286 16.04 10.79 -24.64
CA ASN A 286 17.45 10.39 -24.57
C ASN A 286 17.90 9.51 -25.75
N GLY A 287 16.98 9.13 -26.63
CA GLY A 287 17.23 8.20 -27.72
C GLY A 287 17.05 6.73 -27.33
N PRO A 288 17.19 5.80 -28.30
CA PRO A 288 16.83 4.40 -28.14
C PRO A 288 17.57 3.69 -27.01
N GLU A 289 16.86 2.79 -26.33
CA GLU A 289 17.37 2.00 -25.20
C GLU A 289 17.06 0.51 -25.34
N TYR A 290 17.95 -0.32 -24.80
CA TYR A 290 17.78 -1.76 -24.82
C TYR A 290 16.67 -2.23 -23.88
N THR A 291 15.92 -3.23 -24.34
CA THR A 291 15.14 -4.09 -23.46
C THR A 291 15.90 -5.39 -23.19
N LEU A 292 15.44 -6.18 -22.22
CA LEU A 292 16.02 -7.48 -21.89
C LEU A 292 15.77 -8.53 -22.98
N ASN A 293 14.65 -8.42 -23.70
CA ASN A 293 14.16 -9.47 -24.58
C ASN A 293 14.84 -9.46 -25.95
N SER A 294 15.02 -10.64 -26.53
CA SER A 294 15.51 -10.81 -27.90
C SER A 294 14.67 -11.84 -28.65
N SER A 295 14.63 -11.75 -29.98
CA SER A 295 13.95 -12.71 -30.85
C SER A 295 14.60 -12.76 -32.22
N ASN A 296 14.68 -13.97 -32.79
CA ASN A 296 15.19 -14.20 -34.15
C ASN A 296 16.56 -13.54 -34.43
N GLY A 297 17.48 -13.61 -33.46
CA GLY A 297 18.82 -13.03 -33.59
C GLY A 297 18.86 -11.50 -33.57
N ASN A 298 17.83 -10.84 -33.02
CA ASN A 298 17.79 -9.40 -32.81
C ASN A 298 17.30 -9.07 -31.39
N ILE A 299 17.71 -7.92 -30.89
CA ILE A 299 17.35 -7.42 -29.55
C ILE A 299 16.18 -6.47 -29.68
N TYR A 300 15.18 -6.59 -28.80
CA TYR A 300 14.09 -5.62 -28.72
C TYR A 300 14.58 -4.34 -28.03
N VAL A 301 14.17 -3.20 -28.56
CA VAL A 301 14.55 -1.87 -28.06
C VAL A 301 13.33 -0.97 -28.02
N ILE A 302 13.33 0.01 -27.13
CA ILE A 302 12.35 1.09 -27.13
C ILE A 302 13.00 2.28 -27.84
N ASN A 303 12.38 2.76 -28.92
CA ASN A 303 12.86 3.87 -29.72
C ASN A 303 11.72 4.83 -30.02
N GLN A 304 11.80 6.06 -29.51
CA GLN A 304 10.72 7.05 -29.59
C GLN A 304 9.38 6.49 -29.07
N GLY A 305 9.44 5.78 -27.95
CA GLY A 305 8.27 5.15 -27.32
C GLY A 305 7.74 3.90 -28.04
N LEU A 306 8.41 3.41 -29.07
CA LEU A 306 7.96 2.23 -29.83
C LEU A 306 8.95 1.08 -29.72
N ILE A 307 8.42 -0.12 -29.49
CA ILE A 307 9.19 -1.35 -29.52
C ILE A 307 9.57 -1.68 -30.97
N SER A 308 10.86 -1.84 -31.21
CA SER A 308 11.44 -2.28 -32.48
C SER A 308 12.60 -3.22 -32.21
N THR A 309 13.34 -3.64 -33.24
CA THR A 309 14.48 -4.55 -33.08
C THR A 309 15.76 -3.98 -33.69
N VAL A 310 16.90 -4.35 -33.11
CA VAL A 310 18.24 -4.02 -33.60
C VAL A 310 19.17 -5.24 -33.57
N ASN A 311 20.26 -5.17 -34.33
CA ASN A 311 21.36 -6.13 -34.19
C ASN A 311 22.26 -5.79 -32.98
N SER A 312 23.12 -6.73 -32.63
CA SER A 312 24.03 -6.66 -31.47
C SER A 312 25.07 -5.55 -31.53
N ASN A 313 25.43 -5.06 -32.72
CA ASN A 313 26.45 -4.03 -32.92
C ASN A 313 25.93 -2.60 -32.71
N ALA A 314 24.62 -2.40 -32.57
CA ALA A 314 24.06 -1.10 -32.21
C ALA A 314 24.68 -0.61 -30.90
N THR A 315 24.84 0.70 -30.70
CA THR A 315 25.29 1.27 -29.42
C THR A 315 24.16 2.11 -28.86
N LEU A 316 23.49 1.62 -27.81
CA LEU A 316 22.25 2.19 -27.28
C LEU A 316 22.35 2.45 -25.78
N ASN A 317 21.36 3.18 -25.27
CA ASN A 317 21.27 3.48 -23.85
C ASN A 317 20.98 2.22 -23.03
N VAL A 318 21.65 2.12 -21.88
CA VAL A 318 21.47 1.06 -20.89
C VAL A 318 20.83 1.67 -19.65
N ARG A 319 19.65 1.16 -19.30
CA ARG A 319 18.86 1.61 -18.15
C ARG A 319 18.65 0.44 -17.18
N PRO A 320 19.41 0.38 -16.08
CA PRO A 320 19.34 -0.72 -15.13
C PRO A 320 17.95 -0.88 -14.50
N VAL A 321 17.57 -2.15 -14.34
CA VAL A 321 16.40 -2.57 -13.56
C VAL A 321 16.87 -3.48 -12.42
N LEU A 322 16.38 -3.21 -11.22
CA LEU A 322 16.70 -3.91 -9.98
C LEU A 322 15.43 -4.38 -9.28
N THR A 323 15.58 -5.33 -8.38
CA THR A 323 14.53 -5.72 -7.43
C THR A 323 14.96 -5.35 -6.03
N VAL A 324 14.19 -4.47 -5.40
CA VAL A 324 14.33 -4.05 -4.00
C VAL A 324 13.75 -5.15 -3.11
N ASP A 325 14.51 -5.56 -2.10
CA ASP A 325 14.14 -6.59 -1.15
C ASP A 325 12.88 -6.22 -0.34
N GLU A 326 12.03 -7.20 -0.04
CA GLU A 326 10.78 -7.01 0.70
C GLU A 326 10.96 -6.44 2.11
N ASN A 327 12.16 -6.57 2.69
CA ASN A 327 12.50 -6.07 4.02
C ASN A 327 12.75 -4.57 4.05
N VAL A 328 13.05 -3.96 2.90
CA VAL A 328 13.20 -2.51 2.74
C VAL A 328 11.83 -1.85 2.90
N LYS A 329 11.72 -0.77 3.69
CA LYS A 329 10.44 -0.07 3.92
C LYS A 329 10.49 1.40 3.52
N ILE A 330 9.36 1.94 3.10
CA ILE A 330 9.17 3.40 2.97
C ILE A 330 9.22 4.02 4.37
N VAL A 331 10.12 4.97 4.54
CA VAL A 331 10.25 5.79 5.75
C VAL A 331 9.77 7.23 5.52
N GLY A 332 9.49 7.62 4.27
CA GLY A 332 8.94 8.93 3.94
C GLY A 332 8.70 9.14 2.44
N GLY A 333 8.28 10.34 2.07
CA GLY A 333 7.97 10.71 0.68
C GLY A 333 6.54 10.42 0.25
N THR A 334 6.13 11.01 -0.86
CA THR A 334 4.80 10.82 -1.48
C THR A 334 4.87 10.08 -2.81
N GLY A 335 6.07 9.78 -3.32
CA GLY A 335 6.26 9.13 -4.61
C GLY A 335 6.28 10.09 -5.80
N SER A 336 5.98 11.37 -5.61
CA SER A 336 6.14 12.38 -6.66
C SER A 336 7.62 12.67 -6.91
N GLU A 337 7.99 13.14 -8.10
CA GLU A 337 9.39 13.46 -8.44
C GLU A 337 10.07 14.41 -7.45
N THR A 338 9.35 15.44 -6.99
CA THR A 338 9.87 16.44 -6.04
C THR A 338 9.91 15.96 -4.59
N ASN A 339 9.19 14.87 -4.29
CA ASN A 339 9.13 14.25 -2.96
C ASN A 339 9.03 12.72 -3.11
N PRO A 340 10.09 12.08 -3.63
CA PRO A 340 10.09 10.66 -3.94
C PRO A 340 9.98 9.84 -2.67
N TYR A 341 9.52 8.60 -2.80
CA TYR A 341 9.59 7.65 -1.69
C TYR A 341 11.04 7.54 -1.21
N VAL A 342 11.23 7.59 0.10
CA VAL A 342 12.53 7.37 0.76
C VAL A 342 12.40 6.07 1.53
N VAL A 343 13.40 5.20 1.40
CA VAL A 343 13.38 3.89 2.03
C VAL A 343 14.56 3.69 2.98
N SER A 344 14.41 2.71 3.86
CA SER A 344 15.45 2.23 4.75
C SER A 344 15.28 0.73 4.95
N SER A 345 16.40 0.02 5.00
CA SER A 345 16.47 -1.32 5.57
C SER A 345 16.21 -1.30 7.09
N ILE A 346 15.62 -2.39 7.61
CA ILE A 346 15.34 -2.59 9.04
C ILE A 346 16.46 -3.41 9.70
#